data_AF-A0A951ZHX8-F1
#
_entry.id   AF-A0A951ZHX8-F1
#
_cell.length_a   1.000
_cell.length_b   1.000
_cell.length_c   1.000
_cell.angle_alpha   90.00
_cell.angle_beta   90.00
_cell.angle_gamma   90.00
#
_symmetry.space_group_name_H-M   'P 1'
#
loop_
_entity.id
_entity.type
_entity.pdbx_description
1 polymer ?
#
loop_
_entity_poly.entity_id
_entity_poly.type
_entity_poly.pdbx_seq_one_letter_code
_entity_poly.pdbx_strand_id
1 'polypeptide(L)'
;MTAVPPFPEAQIESLARFLGECATGTEISRVLADRRLTDKSGESTKWRRLHWVFTTVQHSDHAANRILDFIQGLLSPARFVGRHDEFERIRADLNARLAFAGLDFGADGQFRPRAAARTLDEAEARVRTIQAKFRGRRIHAEVLKYCSTELMQDNYFHAVFEATKGLA
;
A
#
# COMPACT_ATOMS: atom_id res chain seq x y z
N MET A 1 -17.75 -6.26 -10.42
CA MET A 1 -17.60 -4.84 -10.05
C MET A 1 -18.23 -4.00 -11.14
N THR A 2 -18.92 -2.92 -10.80
CA THR A 2 -19.36 -1.91 -11.77
C THR A 2 -18.15 -1.30 -12.49
N ALA A 3 -18.35 -0.78 -13.70
CA ALA A 3 -17.28 -0.12 -14.45
C ALA A 3 -16.76 1.08 -13.65
N VAL A 4 -15.45 1.12 -13.44
CA VAL A 4 -14.75 2.25 -12.79
C VAL A 4 -14.18 3.12 -13.90
N PRO A 5 -14.46 4.44 -13.87
CA PRO A 5 -13.96 5.35 -14.89
C PRO A 5 -12.43 5.33 -14.95
N PRO A 6 -11.83 5.61 -16.14
CA PRO A 6 -10.39 5.72 -16.28
C PRO A 6 -9.75 6.67 -15.27
N PHE A 7 -8.61 6.27 -14.71
CA PHE A 7 -7.79 7.16 -13.90
C PHE A 7 -7.08 8.19 -14.78
N PRO A 8 -6.96 9.46 -14.32
CA PRO A 8 -6.09 10.43 -14.95
C PRO A 8 -4.63 9.96 -14.95
N GLU A 9 -3.85 10.43 -15.93
CA GLU A 9 -2.45 10.03 -16.11
C GLU A 9 -1.59 10.21 -14.84
N ALA A 10 -1.74 11.35 -14.16
CA ALA A 10 -1.03 11.63 -12.91
C ALA A 10 -1.35 10.60 -11.81
N GLN A 11 -2.58 10.06 -11.80
CA GLN A 11 -2.98 9.05 -10.84
C GLN A 11 -2.42 7.67 -11.21
N ILE A 12 -2.37 7.32 -12.51
CA ILE A 12 -1.71 6.10 -12.98
C ILE A 12 -0.23 6.10 -12.61
N GLU A 13 0.48 7.20 -12.86
CA GLU A 13 1.89 7.33 -12.51
C GLU A 13 2.11 7.21 -11.00
N SER A 14 1.30 7.91 -10.20
CA SER A 14 1.37 7.86 -8.73
C SER A 14 1.14 6.44 -8.18
N LEU A 15 0.17 5.71 -8.74
CA LEU A 15 -0.08 4.30 -8.41
C LEU A 15 1.08 3.40 -8.84
N ALA A 16 1.58 3.57 -10.06
CA ALA A 16 2.66 2.75 -10.60
C ALA A 16 3.97 2.90 -9.81
N ARG A 17 4.32 4.14 -9.43
CA ARG A 17 5.47 4.43 -8.55
C ARG A 17 5.32 3.75 -7.19
N PHE A 18 4.17 3.94 -6.56
CA PHE A 18 3.87 3.35 -5.25
C PHE A 18 3.93 1.81 -5.27
N LEU A 19 3.22 1.17 -6.20
CA LEU A 19 3.22 -0.31 -6.31
C LEU A 19 4.60 -0.85 -6.71
N GLY A 20 5.35 -0.07 -7.49
CA GLY A 20 6.75 -0.34 -7.82
C GLY A 20 7.67 -0.33 -6.59
N GLU A 21 7.37 0.45 -5.55
CA GLU A 21 8.11 0.43 -4.28
C GLU A 21 7.66 -0.72 -3.37
N CYS A 22 6.37 -1.03 -3.33
CA CYS A 22 5.80 -2.04 -2.43
C CYS A 22 6.13 -3.49 -2.79
N ALA A 23 6.46 -3.79 -4.05
CA ALA A 23 6.64 -5.16 -4.52
C ALA A 23 7.98 -5.37 -5.23
N THR A 24 8.47 -6.61 -5.19
CA THR A 24 9.64 -7.02 -5.97
C THR A 24 9.30 -7.13 -7.46
N GLY A 25 10.31 -7.05 -8.33
CA GLY A 25 10.11 -7.20 -9.78
C GLY A 25 9.50 -8.56 -10.15
N THR A 26 9.88 -9.61 -9.43
CA THR A 26 9.35 -10.97 -9.59
C THR A 26 7.88 -11.06 -9.20
N GLU A 27 7.48 -10.46 -8.07
CA GLU A 27 6.08 -10.42 -7.65
C GLU A 27 5.20 -9.66 -8.63
N ILE A 28 5.70 -8.53 -9.15
CA ILE A 28 5.00 -7.76 -10.19
C ILE A 28 4.79 -8.64 -11.42
N SER A 29 5.85 -9.26 -11.95
CA SER A 29 5.76 -10.13 -13.13
C SER A 29 4.80 -11.30 -12.92
N ARG A 30 4.80 -11.91 -11.72
CA ARG A 30 3.87 -12.99 -11.37
C ARG A 30 2.42 -12.52 -11.41
N VAL A 31 2.09 -11.41 -10.74
CA VAL A 31 0.71 -10.91 -10.70
C VAL A 31 0.25 -10.42 -12.07
N LEU A 32 1.15 -9.81 -12.86
CA LEU A 32 0.87 -9.46 -14.25
C LEU A 32 0.47 -10.69 -15.07
N ALA A 33 1.24 -11.78 -14.97
CA ALA A 33 0.93 -13.04 -15.64
C ALA A 33 -0.41 -13.64 -15.16
N ASP A 34 -0.61 -13.72 -13.84
CA ASP A 34 -1.83 -14.26 -13.22
C ASP A 34 -3.08 -13.49 -13.67
N ARG A 35 -2.97 -12.17 -13.86
CA ARG A 35 -4.06 -11.30 -14.33
C ARG A 35 -4.11 -11.11 -15.85
N ARG A 36 -3.30 -11.88 -16.61
CA ARG A 36 -3.20 -11.80 -18.07
C ARG A 36 -2.91 -10.38 -18.57
N LEU A 37 -2.06 -9.65 -17.87
CA LEU A 37 -1.55 -8.34 -18.23
C LEU A 37 -0.18 -8.51 -18.87
N THR A 38 -0.09 -8.25 -20.17
CA THR A 38 1.18 -8.41 -20.90
C THR A 38 2.02 -7.14 -20.79
N ASP A 39 3.25 -7.29 -20.34
CA ASP A 39 4.25 -6.22 -20.34
C ASP A 39 5.09 -6.28 -21.62
N LYS A 40 4.95 -5.26 -22.48
CA LYS A 40 5.79 -5.07 -23.69
C LYS A 40 6.56 -3.75 -23.64
N SER A 41 6.77 -3.20 -22.45
CA SER A 41 7.40 -1.89 -22.26
C SER A 41 8.88 -1.88 -22.65
N GLY A 42 9.58 -3.02 -22.52
CA GLY A 42 11.04 -3.08 -22.65
C GLY A 42 11.78 -2.41 -21.48
N GLU A 43 11.06 -1.98 -20.44
CA GLU A 43 11.61 -1.29 -19.29
C GLU A 43 12.09 -2.29 -18.23
N SER A 44 13.20 -1.99 -17.56
CA SER A 44 13.65 -2.73 -16.37
C SER A 44 13.10 -2.13 -15.08
N THR A 45 12.75 -0.84 -15.10
CA THR A 45 12.30 -0.11 -13.92
C THR A 45 10.87 -0.49 -13.57
N LYS A 46 10.66 -1.06 -12.38
CA LYS A 46 9.37 -1.58 -11.89
C LYS A 46 8.19 -0.63 -12.15
N TRP A 47 8.32 0.63 -11.76
CA TRP A 47 7.22 1.58 -11.91
C TRP A 47 6.95 1.95 -13.38
N ARG A 48 7.96 2.00 -14.24
CA ARG A 48 7.77 2.29 -15.68
C ARG A 48 7.06 1.14 -16.39
N ARG A 49 7.42 -0.10 -16.03
CA ARG A 49 6.72 -1.31 -16.50
C ARG A 49 5.24 -1.26 -16.11
N LEU A 50 4.95 -0.99 -14.83
CA LEU A 50 3.58 -0.88 -14.33
C LEU A 50 2.80 0.25 -14.99
N HIS A 51 3.41 1.43 -15.10
CA HIS A 51 2.83 2.59 -15.77
C HIS A 51 2.43 2.27 -17.21
N TRP A 52 3.37 1.72 -18.00
CA TRP A 52 3.10 1.31 -19.37
C TRP A 52 1.95 0.30 -19.47
N VAL A 53 1.95 -0.73 -18.63
CA VAL A 53 0.89 -1.75 -18.61
C VAL A 53 -0.46 -1.13 -18.25
N PHE A 54 -0.52 -0.32 -17.20
CA PHE A 54 -1.76 0.30 -16.72
C PHE A 54 -2.36 1.24 -17.76
N THR A 55 -1.54 2.11 -18.34
CA THR A 55 -1.96 3.02 -19.40
C THR A 55 -2.47 2.23 -20.62
N THR A 56 -1.76 1.18 -21.04
CA THR A 56 -2.15 0.35 -22.19
C THR A 56 -3.50 -0.34 -21.97
N VAL A 57 -3.70 -0.99 -20.83
CA VAL A 57 -4.96 -1.71 -20.57
C VAL A 57 -6.13 -0.78 -20.33
N GLN A 58 -5.91 0.35 -19.67
CA GLN A 58 -6.97 1.33 -19.45
C GLN A 58 -7.41 2.00 -20.76
N HIS A 59 -6.48 2.32 -21.66
CA HIS A 59 -6.84 2.85 -22.98
C HIS A 59 -7.64 1.85 -23.81
N SER A 60 -7.34 0.55 -23.67
CA SER A 60 -8.05 -0.51 -24.41
C SER A 60 -9.46 -0.75 -23.85
N ASP A 61 -9.61 -0.75 -22.53
CA ASP A 61 -10.88 -1.07 -21.87
C ASP A 61 -11.78 0.15 -21.63
N HIS A 62 -11.22 1.36 -21.76
CA HIS A 62 -11.84 2.60 -21.31
C HIS A 62 -12.31 2.55 -19.84
N ALA A 63 -11.60 1.78 -19.00
CA ALA A 63 -11.95 1.56 -17.61
C ALA A 63 -10.72 1.21 -16.75
N ALA A 64 -10.78 1.55 -15.46
CA ALA A 64 -9.70 1.28 -14.50
C ALA A 64 -9.78 -0.12 -13.86
N ASN A 65 -10.79 -0.93 -14.21
CA ASN A 65 -11.09 -2.21 -13.55
C ASN A 65 -9.91 -3.18 -13.54
N ARG A 66 -9.14 -3.28 -14.63
CA ARG A 66 -7.97 -4.17 -14.70
C ARG A 66 -6.80 -3.70 -13.83
N ILE A 67 -6.64 -2.38 -13.67
CA ILE A 67 -5.65 -1.81 -12.75
C ILE A 67 -6.04 -2.18 -11.31
N LEU A 68 -7.31 -2.01 -10.97
CA LEU A 68 -7.81 -2.39 -9.65
C LEU A 68 -7.64 -3.90 -9.40
N ASP A 69 -7.98 -4.75 -10.37
CA ASP A 69 -7.82 -6.20 -10.26
C ASP A 69 -6.36 -6.62 -10.03
N PHE A 70 -5.42 -5.95 -10.70
CA PHE A 70 -3.99 -6.10 -10.43
C PHE A 70 -3.64 -5.73 -8.98
N ILE A 71 -4.10 -4.58 -8.50
CA ILE A 71 -3.86 -4.14 -7.13
C ILE A 71 -4.43 -5.13 -6.11
N GLN A 72 -5.64 -5.69 -6.34
CA GLN A 72 -6.21 -6.72 -5.47
C GLN A 72 -5.33 -7.98 -5.41
N GLY A 73 -4.77 -8.40 -6.55
CA GLY A 73 -3.84 -9.54 -6.61
C GLY A 73 -2.50 -9.27 -5.92
N LEU A 74 -1.96 -8.06 -6.10
CA LEU A 74 -0.69 -7.66 -5.50
C LEU A 74 -0.81 -7.51 -3.98
N LEU A 75 -1.90 -6.92 -3.52
CA LEU A 75 -2.14 -6.55 -2.13
C LEU A 75 -3.16 -7.46 -1.42
N SER A 76 -3.26 -8.72 -1.85
CA SER A 76 -4.14 -9.70 -1.20
C SER A 76 -3.79 -9.85 0.29
N PRO A 77 -4.73 -9.72 1.23
CA PRO A 77 -4.45 -9.81 2.68
C PRO A 77 -3.75 -11.11 3.09
N ALA A 78 -4.01 -12.21 2.37
CA ALA A 78 -3.36 -13.50 2.58
C ALA A 78 -1.82 -13.44 2.42
N ARG A 79 -1.30 -12.47 1.66
CA ARG A 79 0.15 -12.25 1.49
C ARG A 79 0.79 -11.57 2.70
N PHE A 80 -0.01 -11.01 3.60
CA PHE A 80 0.42 -10.23 4.76
C PHE A 80 0.10 -10.90 6.09
N VAL A 81 -0.18 -12.20 6.10
CA VAL A 81 -0.32 -12.97 7.35
C VAL A 81 0.97 -12.81 8.17
N GLY A 82 0.84 -12.38 9.43
CA GLY A 82 1.97 -12.03 10.30
C GLY A 82 2.62 -10.66 10.05
N ARG A 83 2.16 -9.90 9.05
CA ARG A 83 2.70 -8.57 8.65
C ARG A 83 1.60 -7.50 8.60
N HIS A 84 0.73 -7.49 9.61
CA HIS A 84 -0.44 -6.61 9.69
C HIS A 84 -0.08 -5.11 9.55
N ASP A 85 0.96 -4.65 10.24
CA ASP A 85 1.32 -3.23 10.23
C ASP A 85 1.88 -2.77 8.87
N GLU A 86 2.56 -3.68 8.16
CA GLU A 86 3.00 -3.44 6.78
C GLU A 86 1.79 -3.28 5.85
N PHE A 87 0.81 -4.19 5.96
CA PHE A 87 -0.42 -4.13 5.17
C PHE A 87 -1.21 -2.86 5.41
N GLU A 88 -1.43 -2.48 6.68
CA GLU A 88 -2.19 -1.28 7.02
C GLU A 88 -1.51 0.00 6.51
N ARG A 89 -0.17 0.08 6.58
CA ARG A 89 0.58 1.21 6.00
C ARG A 89 0.41 1.28 4.48
N ILE A 90 0.61 0.18 3.77
CA ILE A 90 0.42 0.12 2.31
C ILE A 90 -1.03 0.46 1.95
N ARG A 91 -2.01 -0.05 2.71
CA ARG A 91 -3.43 0.22 2.51
C ARG A 91 -3.76 1.70 2.69
N ALA A 92 -3.22 2.37 3.71
CA ALA A 92 -3.40 3.82 3.89
C ALA A 92 -2.85 4.62 2.71
N ASP A 93 -1.61 4.33 2.30
CA ASP A 93 -0.92 5.05 1.24
C ASP A 93 -1.59 4.86 -0.12
N LEU A 94 -2.13 3.66 -0.37
CA LEU A 94 -2.99 3.38 -1.52
C LEU A 94 -4.28 4.19 -1.45
N ASN A 95 -4.96 4.21 -0.31
CA ASN A 95 -6.24 4.91 -0.14
C ASN A 95 -6.12 6.42 -0.30
N ALA A 96 -4.97 7.01 0.06
CA ALA A 96 -4.68 8.41 -0.23
C ALA A 96 -4.59 8.68 -1.75
N ARG A 97 -3.96 7.78 -2.51
CA ARG A 97 -3.82 7.90 -3.97
C ARG A 97 -5.13 7.65 -4.71
N LEU A 98 -5.98 6.77 -4.17
CA LEU A 98 -7.32 6.50 -4.70
C LEU A 98 -8.37 7.53 -4.26
N ALA A 99 -7.97 8.53 -3.46
CA ALA A 99 -8.90 9.48 -2.89
C ALA A 99 -9.66 10.31 -3.91
N PHE A 100 -8.95 10.80 -4.91
CA PHE A 100 -9.54 11.57 -6.00
C PHE A 100 -10.40 10.72 -6.93
N ALA A 101 -10.19 9.40 -6.95
CA ALA A 101 -11.04 8.47 -7.70
C ALA A 101 -12.30 8.03 -6.93
N GLY A 102 -12.49 8.48 -5.68
CA GLY A 102 -13.64 8.07 -4.88
C GLY A 102 -13.63 6.58 -4.55
N LEU A 103 -12.45 6.00 -4.36
CA LEU A 103 -12.29 4.58 -4.03
C LEU A 103 -11.57 4.40 -2.70
N ASP A 104 -11.83 3.26 -2.07
CA ASP A 104 -11.22 2.82 -0.82
C ASP A 104 -10.94 1.32 -0.88
N PHE A 105 -9.72 0.93 -0.50
CA PHE A 105 -9.28 -0.45 -0.37
C PHE A 105 -9.48 -0.91 1.08
N GLY A 106 -10.35 -1.91 1.24
CA GLY A 106 -10.70 -2.47 2.54
C GLY A 106 -9.65 -3.43 3.09
N ALA A 107 -9.75 -3.72 4.39
CA ALA A 107 -8.89 -4.69 5.06
C ALA A 107 -9.08 -6.13 4.54
N ASP A 108 -10.21 -6.38 3.86
CA ASP A 108 -10.54 -7.64 3.19
C ASP A 108 -10.00 -7.73 1.75
N GLY A 109 -9.26 -6.73 1.29
CA GLY A 109 -8.71 -6.68 -0.07
C GLY A 109 -9.75 -6.30 -1.14
N GLN A 110 -10.89 -5.75 -0.74
CA GLN A 110 -11.96 -5.35 -1.66
C GLN A 110 -12.05 -3.83 -1.83
N PHE A 111 -12.26 -3.40 -3.08
CA PHE A 111 -12.52 -2.00 -3.40
C PHE A 111 -13.98 -1.62 -3.16
N ARG A 112 -14.18 -0.44 -2.57
CA ARG A 112 -15.50 0.13 -2.31
C ARG A 112 -15.54 1.60 -2.75
N PRO A 113 -16.69 2.08 -3.24
CA PRO A 113 -16.88 3.51 -3.51
C PRO A 113 -16.88 4.30 -2.19
N ARG A 114 -16.30 5.50 -2.23
CA ARG A 114 -16.24 6.47 -1.12
C ARG A 114 -16.31 7.88 -1.71
N ALA A 115 -16.65 8.88 -0.88
CA ALA A 115 -16.58 10.28 -1.27
C ALA A 115 -15.19 10.63 -1.83
N ALA A 116 -15.16 11.19 -3.03
CA ALA A 116 -13.93 11.64 -3.68
C ALA A 116 -13.36 12.86 -2.95
N ALA A 117 -12.05 12.85 -2.72
CA ALA A 117 -11.35 14.00 -2.18
C ALA A 117 -11.26 15.11 -3.25
N ARG A 118 -11.35 16.36 -2.80
CA ARG A 118 -11.17 17.56 -3.63
C ARG A 118 -9.84 18.24 -3.38
N THR A 119 -9.24 18.01 -2.21
CA THR A 119 -7.97 18.64 -1.79
C THR A 119 -6.95 17.59 -1.37
N LEU A 120 -5.68 17.99 -1.36
CA LEU A 120 -4.60 17.16 -0.82
C LEU A 120 -4.82 16.86 0.66
N ASP A 121 -5.30 17.82 1.45
CA ASP A 121 -5.59 17.62 2.88
C ASP A 121 -6.64 16.53 3.11
N GLU A 122 -7.69 16.50 2.30
CA GLU A 122 -8.73 15.45 2.36
C GLU A 122 -8.16 14.07 1.97
N ALA A 123 -7.24 14.02 1.01
CA ALA A 123 -6.56 12.79 0.62
C ALA A 123 -5.58 12.31 1.71
N GLU A 124 -4.80 13.21 2.29
CA GLU A 124 -3.82 12.92 3.35
C GLU A 124 -4.48 12.53 4.68
N ALA A 125 -5.68 13.05 4.97
CA ALA A 125 -6.45 12.64 6.15
C ALA A 125 -6.67 11.12 6.21
N ARG A 126 -6.68 10.45 5.04
CA ARG A 126 -6.77 8.97 4.95
C ARG A 126 -5.55 8.27 5.53
N VAL A 127 -4.36 8.84 5.38
CA VAL A 127 -3.10 8.32 5.95
C VAL A 127 -3.04 8.60 7.46
N ARG A 128 -3.43 9.82 7.85
CA ARG A 128 -3.36 10.29 9.25
C ARG A 128 -4.22 9.46 10.21
N THR A 129 -5.34 8.91 9.73
CA THR A 129 -6.21 8.03 10.53
C THR A 129 -5.46 6.78 11.04
N ILE A 130 -4.45 6.31 10.32
CA ILE A 130 -3.63 5.16 10.73
C ILE A 130 -2.52 5.57 11.70
N GLN A 131 -1.84 6.70 11.47
CA GLN A 131 -0.89 7.24 12.45
C GLN A 131 -1.55 7.51 13.82
N ALA A 132 -2.81 7.94 13.82
CA ALA A 132 -3.58 8.11 15.05
C ALA A 132 -3.86 6.78 15.77
N LYS A 133 -4.08 5.68 15.03
CA LYS A 133 -4.23 4.33 15.60
C LYS A 133 -2.93 3.76 16.17
N PHE A 134 -1.78 4.09 15.57
CA PHE A 134 -0.46 3.72 16.11
C PHE A 134 -0.03 4.63 17.29
N ARG A 135 -0.46 5.90 17.33
CA ARG A 135 -0.28 6.80 18.49
C ARG A 135 -1.22 6.48 19.65
N GLY A 136 -2.24 5.64 19.45
CA GLY A 136 -3.24 5.27 20.46
C GLY A 136 -2.74 4.32 21.54
N ARG A 137 -1.54 3.75 21.41
CA ARG A 137 -0.86 3.06 22.51
C ARG A 137 0.07 4.06 23.18
N ARG A 138 -0.21 4.43 24.43
CA ARG A 138 0.69 5.26 25.25
C ARG A 138 1.99 4.50 25.51
N ILE A 139 2.88 4.52 24.53
CA ILE A 139 4.24 3.99 24.65
C ILE A 139 5.11 5.22 24.90
N HIS A 140 5.74 5.25 26.07
CA HIS A 140 6.63 6.35 26.44
C HIS A 140 7.77 6.47 25.43
N ALA A 141 8.20 7.68 25.08
CA ALA A 141 9.20 7.92 24.04
C ALA A 141 10.53 7.17 24.31
N GLU A 142 10.85 6.95 25.59
CA GLU A 142 11.97 6.10 26.02
C GLU A 142 11.84 4.64 25.59
N VAL A 143 10.64 4.04 25.64
CA VAL A 143 10.44 2.63 25.26
C VAL A 143 10.67 2.43 23.76
N LEU A 144 10.31 3.40 22.93
CA LEU A 144 10.58 3.36 21.48
C LEU A 144 12.08 3.35 21.16
N LYS A 145 12.92 3.93 22.03
CA LYS A 145 14.37 3.96 21.89
C LYS A 145 15.01 2.58 22.07
N TYR A 146 14.41 1.73 22.91
CA TYR A 146 14.88 0.37 23.19
C TYR A 146 14.14 -0.71 22.39
N CYS A 147 13.06 -0.36 21.68
CA CYS A 147 12.35 -1.27 20.78
C CYS A 147 13.03 -1.45 19.40
N SER A 148 14.11 -0.74 19.11
CA SER A 148 14.90 -1.00 17.90
C SER A 148 15.84 -2.17 18.10
N THR A 149 15.67 -3.17 17.24
CA THR A 149 16.57 -4.31 16.98
C THR A 149 16.58 -5.47 17.99
N GLU A 150 16.41 -5.26 19.30
CA GLU A 150 16.55 -6.35 20.28
C GLU A 150 15.26 -7.15 20.57
N LEU A 151 14.08 -6.55 20.39
CA LEU A 151 12.78 -7.22 20.62
C LEU A 151 12.39 -8.22 19.51
N MET A 152 13.08 -8.20 18.36
CA MET A 152 12.82 -9.13 17.25
C MET A 152 13.66 -10.42 17.30
N GLN A 153 14.56 -10.58 18.29
CA GLN A 153 15.46 -11.75 18.39
C GLN A 153 15.08 -12.75 19.49
N ASP A 154 13.79 -12.88 19.84
CA ASP A 154 13.29 -13.83 20.86
C ASP A 154 13.92 -13.70 22.28
N ASN A 155 14.65 -12.62 22.55
CA ASN A 155 15.29 -12.35 23.85
C ASN A 155 14.57 -11.22 24.62
N TYR A 156 13.29 -11.44 24.91
CA TYR A 156 12.43 -10.53 25.68
C TYR A 156 13.02 -10.13 27.05
N PHE A 157 13.92 -10.94 27.63
CA PHE A 157 14.59 -10.66 28.90
C PHE A 157 15.58 -9.48 28.85
N HIS A 158 16.25 -9.27 27.70
CA HIS A 158 17.23 -8.19 27.56
C HIS A 158 16.55 -6.82 27.47
N ALA A 159 15.45 -6.73 26.73
CA ALA A 159 14.68 -5.49 26.59
C ALA A 159 14.06 -5.03 27.92
N VAL A 160 13.59 -5.96 28.76
CA VAL A 160 13.06 -5.65 30.10
C VAL A 160 14.19 -5.17 31.03
N PHE A 161 15.36 -5.80 30.98
CA PHE A 161 16.49 -5.46 31.83
C PHE A 161 17.10 -4.09 31.48
N GLU A 162 17.24 -3.77 30.19
CA GLU A 162 17.72 -2.46 29.74
C GLU A 162 16.70 -1.35 30.03
N ALA A 163 15.40 -1.62 29.90
CA ALA A 163 14.36 -0.67 30.27
C ALA A 163 14.40 -0.30 31.77
N THR A 164 14.74 -1.25 32.66
CA THR A 164 14.89 -0.95 34.09
C THR A 164 16.14 -0.14 34.43
N LYS A 165 17.19 -0.16 33.59
CA LYS A 165 18.40 0.65 33.82
C LYS A 165 18.20 2.14 33.50
N GLY A 166 17.27 2.48 32.62
CA GLY A 166 16.95 3.87 32.28
C GLY A 166 16.07 4.61 33.31
N LEU A 167 15.55 3.90 34.31
CA LEU A 167 14.70 4.44 35.38
C LEU A 167 15.47 4.80 36.66
N ALA A 168 16.79 4.62 36.68
CA ALA A 168 17.68 4.97 37.80
C ALA A 168 18.36 6.34 37.59
#